data_AF-U5QE59-F1
#
_entry.id   AF-U5QE59-F1
#
_cell.length_a   1.000
_cell.length_b   1.000
_cell.length_c   1.000
_cell.angle_alpha   90.00
_cell.angle_beta   90.00
_cell.angle_gamma   90.00
#
_symmetry.space_group_name_H-M   'P 1'
#
loop_
_entity.id
_entity.type
_entity.pdbx_description
1 polymer ?
#
loop_
_entity_poly.entity_id
_entity_poly.type
_entity_poly.pdbx_seq_one_letter_code
_entity_poly.pdbx_strand_id
1 'polypeptide(L)'
;MSRLGVADLTAAWWRTAKVPQQRQNEVIRLIRRILAHKAEYLAVEEAAGVPWWFVAALHYRESNLDFDTYLGNGDPLDKPTRNVPAGRGPFATWHEGAIDALRLQGYVGLSWLDMATALRRAERFNGVAYRKMGLPSPYVWAATTIQRPGKYVRDHVFDPKAVDFQLGVAAIWKYLAPPIPVIAPNKAKGKAA
;
A
#
# COMPACT_ATOMS: atom_id res chain seq x y z
N MET A 1 -29.59 10.59 2.20
CA MET A 1 -28.34 10.21 1.50
C MET A 1 -27.64 9.15 2.31
N SER A 2 -27.64 7.90 1.84
CA SER A 2 -27.01 6.78 2.56
C SER A 2 -25.52 7.04 2.72
N ARG A 3 -24.99 6.97 3.96
CA ARG A 3 -23.55 6.95 4.19
C ARG A 3 -23.03 5.65 3.60
N LEU A 4 -22.45 5.74 2.40
CA LEU A 4 -21.68 4.66 1.80
C LEU A 4 -20.73 4.09 2.85
N GLY A 5 -20.69 2.75 2.95
CA GLY A 5 -19.78 2.09 3.87
C GLY A 5 -18.34 2.45 3.54
N VAL A 6 -17.44 2.32 4.50
CA VAL A 6 -16.03 2.68 4.31
C VAL A 6 -15.35 1.83 3.21
N ALA A 7 -15.87 0.62 2.94
CA ALA A 7 -15.48 -0.20 1.79
C ALA A 7 -15.85 0.46 0.46
N ASP A 8 -17.05 1.03 0.38
CA ASP A 8 -17.58 1.72 -0.81
C ASP A 8 -16.80 3.01 -1.11
N LEU A 9 -16.33 3.73 -0.08
CA LEU A 9 -15.52 4.93 -0.25
C LEU A 9 -14.13 4.63 -0.86
N THR A 10 -13.47 3.56 -0.41
CA THR A 10 -12.14 3.17 -0.94
C THR A 10 -12.25 2.81 -2.43
N ALA A 11 -13.28 2.05 -2.80
CA ALA A 11 -13.54 1.68 -4.20
C ALA A 11 -13.93 2.90 -5.06
N ALA A 12 -14.74 3.81 -4.54
CA ALA A 12 -15.09 5.06 -5.21
C ALA A 12 -13.85 5.92 -5.47
N TRP A 13 -13.04 6.16 -4.44
CA TRP A 13 -11.79 6.92 -4.56
C TRP A 13 -10.82 6.28 -5.55
N TRP A 14 -10.68 4.95 -5.53
CA TRP A 14 -9.78 4.26 -6.47
C TRP A 14 -10.18 4.52 -7.93
N ARG A 15 -11.48 4.46 -8.23
CA ARG A 15 -12.01 4.70 -9.57
C ARG A 15 -11.74 6.12 -10.07
N THR A 16 -11.85 7.12 -9.19
CA THR A 16 -11.72 8.54 -9.58
C THR A 16 -10.34 9.13 -9.35
N ALA A 17 -9.45 8.45 -8.60
CA ALA A 17 -8.11 8.91 -8.31
C ALA A 17 -7.28 9.07 -9.59
N LYS A 18 -6.66 10.23 -9.72
CA LYS A 18 -5.68 10.56 -10.76
C LYS A 18 -4.40 11.05 -10.11
N VAL A 19 -3.26 10.78 -10.74
CA VAL A 19 -1.99 11.43 -10.38
C VAL A 19 -1.93 12.78 -11.10
N PRO A 20 -1.84 13.91 -10.38
CA PRO A 20 -1.73 15.23 -11.01
C PRO A 20 -0.54 15.31 -11.95
N GLN A 21 -0.66 16.04 -13.06
CA GLN A 21 0.37 16.11 -14.12
C GLN A 21 1.77 16.42 -13.58
N GLN A 22 1.85 17.33 -12.62
CA GLN A 22 3.10 17.78 -11.99
C GLN A 22 3.82 16.67 -11.20
N ARG A 23 3.09 15.63 -10.77
CA ARG A 23 3.62 14.50 -9.99
C ARG A 23 3.95 13.28 -10.85
N GLN A 24 3.50 13.23 -12.11
CA GLN A 24 3.64 12.02 -12.94
C GLN A 24 5.10 11.63 -13.20
N ASN A 25 5.98 12.62 -13.45
CA ASN A 25 7.40 12.35 -13.68
C ASN A 25 8.08 11.73 -12.45
N GLU A 26 7.65 12.11 -11.24
CA GLU A 26 8.13 11.52 -9.99
C GLU A 26 7.68 10.06 -9.87
N VAL A 27 6.41 9.77 -10.15
CA VAL A 27 5.90 8.39 -10.17
C VAL A 27 6.65 7.56 -11.19
N ILE A 28 6.84 8.04 -12.43
CA ILE A 28 7.55 7.30 -13.48
C ILE A 28 8.99 6.96 -13.05
N ARG A 29 9.71 7.89 -12.40
CA ARG A 29 11.05 7.61 -11.86
C ARG A 29 11.02 6.53 -10.78
N LEU A 30 10.06 6.59 -9.87
CA LEU A 30 9.90 5.56 -8.85
C LEU A 30 9.58 4.19 -9.47
N ILE A 31 8.68 4.13 -10.47
CA ILE A 31 8.34 2.88 -11.14
C ILE A 31 9.57 2.23 -11.79
N ARG A 32 10.45 3.01 -12.43
CA ARG A 32 11.72 2.49 -12.97
C ARG A 32 12.60 1.87 -11.89
N ARG A 33 12.71 2.51 -10.72
CA ARG A 33 13.44 1.97 -9.57
C ARG A 33 12.81 0.67 -9.06
N ILE A 34 11.48 0.62 -8.93
CA ILE A 34 10.77 -0.59 -8.53
C ILE A 34 11.02 -1.73 -9.52
N LEU A 35 10.90 -1.46 -10.83
CA LEU A 35 11.07 -2.48 -11.86
C LEU A 35 12.51 -2.99 -11.95
N ALA A 36 13.51 -2.17 -11.61
CA ALA A 36 14.91 -2.61 -11.52
C ALA A 36 15.13 -3.68 -10.45
N HIS A 37 14.29 -3.73 -9.40
CA HIS A 37 14.33 -4.73 -8.33
C HIS A 37 13.16 -5.72 -8.41
N LYS A 38 12.51 -5.87 -9.57
CA LYS A 38 11.31 -6.70 -9.71
C LYS A 38 11.52 -8.16 -9.28
N ALA A 39 12.71 -8.70 -9.52
CA ALA A 39 13.06 -10.08 -9.16
C ALA A 39 12.93 -10.33 -7.64
N GLU A 40 13.39 -9.40 -6.81
CA GLU A 40 13.30 -9.48 -5.34
C GLU A 40 11.84 -9.55 -4.88
N TYR A 41 10.97 -8.73 -5.48
CA TYR A 41 9.54 -8.73 -5.14
C TYR A 41 8.82 -9.98 -5.62
N LEU A 42 9.21 -10.54 -6.76
CA LEU A 42 8.65 -11.80 -7.27
C LEU A 42 9.05 -12.98 -6.37
N ALA A 43 10.28 -13.01 -5.85
CA ALA A 43 10.70 -14.05 -4.91
C ALA A 43 9.88 -14.00 -3.61
N VAL A 44 9.55 -12.81 -3.10
CA VAL A 44 8.61 -12.68 -1.97
C VAL A 44 7.19 -13.14 -2.34
N GLU A 45 6.70 -12.79 -3.54
CA GLU A 45 5.39 -13.24 -4.02
C GLU A 45 5.31 -14.77 -4.10
N GLU A 46 6.34 -15.43 -4.63
CA GLU A 46 6.43 -16.89 -4.70
C GLU A 46 6.38 -17.52 -3.31
N ALA A 47 7.11 -16.98 -2.34
CA ALA A 47 7.19 -17.53 -0.99
C ALA A 47 5.97 -17.23 -0.10
N ALA A 48 5.29 -16.09 -0.31
CA ALA A 48 4.25 -15.58 0.59
C ALA A 48 2.84 -15.53 -0.03
N GLY A 49 2.71 -15.64 -1.36
CA GLY A 49 1.44 -15.44 -2.07
C GLY A 49 0.91 -14.01 -2.00
N VAL A 50 1.77 -13.03 -1.67
CA VAL A 50 1.43 -11.61 -1.63
C VAL A 50 1.94 -10.96 -2.91
N PRO A 51 1.11 -10.27 -3.70
CA PRO A 51 1.50 -9.79 -5.01
C PRO A 51 2.72 -8.87 -4.97
N TRP A 52 3.66 -9.08 -5.90
CA TRP A 52 4.91 -8.32 -5.94
C TRP A 52 4.69 -6.79 -5.97
N TRP A 53 3.64 -6.33 -6.67
CA TRP A 53 3.28 -4.91 -6.77
C TRP A 53 2.77 -4.32 -5.45
N PHE A 54 2.20 -5.17 -4.59
CA PHE A 54 1.77 -4.78 -3.25
C PHE A 54 3.00 -4.59 -2.36
N VAL A 55 3.89 -5.60 -2.34
CA VAL A 55 5.14 -5.58 -1.57
C VAL A 55 6.01 -4.39 -1.97
N ALA A 56 6.20 -4.13 -3.27
CA ALA A 56 7.01 -3.02 -3.75
C ALA A 56 6.49 -1.64 -3.31
N ALA A 57 5.17 -1.45 -3.30
CA ALA A 57 4.59 -0.19 -2.86
C ALA A 57 4.74 0.01 -1.35
N LEU A 58 4.61 -1.04 -0.53
CA LEU A 58 4.92 -0.96 0.89
C LEU A 58 6.41 -0.66 1.12
N HIS A 59 7.29 -1.36 0.43
CA HIS A 59 8.74 -1.16 0.56
C HIS A 59 9.16 0.29 0.27
N TYR A 60 8.57 0.92 -0.76
CA TYR A 60 8.79 2.35 -1.00
C TYR A 60 8.32 3.22 0.18
N ARG A 61 7.14 2.94 0.73
CA ARG A 61 6.55 3.75 1.78
C ARG A 61 7.26 3.63 3.12
N GLU A 62 7.83 2.46 3.40
CA GLU A 62 8.48 2.17 4.68
C GLU A 62 9.95 2.60 4.67
N SER A 63 10.64 2.48 3.52
CA SER A 63 12.08 2.72 3.47
C SER A 63 12.61 3.24 2.14
N ASN A 64 11.74 3.76 1.26
CA ASN A 64 12.15 4.26 -0.05
C ASN A 64 12.93 3.22 -0.89
N LEU A 65 12.55 1.94 -0.78
CA LEU A 65 13.17 0.79 -1.46
C LEU A 65 14.58 0.43 -0.95
N ASP A 66 14.88 0.71 0.31
CA ASP A 66 16.14 0.34 0.93
C ASP A 66 16.12 -1.14 1.40
N PHE A 67 16.86 -1.99 0.69
CA PHE A 67 16.93 -3.43 0.96
C PHE A 67 17.70 -3.77 2.24
N ASP A 68 18.36 -2.80 2.88
CA ASP A 68 19.01 -2.98 4.18
C ASP A 68 18.08 -2.65 5.36
N THR A 69 16.78 -2.52 5.11
CA THR A 69 15.75 -2.20 6.13
C THR A 69 14.64 -3.24 6.21
N TYR A 70 14.05 -3.37 7.40
CA TYR A 70 12.92 -4.24 7.65
C TYR A 70 11.62 -3.67 7.05
N LEU A 71 10.94 -4.46 6.22
CA LEU A 71 9.71 -4.04 5.52
C LEU A 71 8.61 -3.57 6.47
N GLY A 72 8.56 -4.04 7.72
CA GLY A 72 7.46 -3.72 8.63
C GLY A 72 7.49 -2.31 9.22
N ASN A 73 8.64 -1.63 9.23
CA ASN A 73 8.78 -0.32 9.88
C ASN A 73 10.02 0.50 9.45
N GLY A 74 10.84 0.01 8.51
CA GLY A 74 12.03 0.70 8.01
C GLY A 74 13.25 0.68 8.93
N ASP A 75 13.25 -0.05 10.04
CA ASP A 75 14.45 -0.20 10.90
C ASP A 75 15.57 -0.99 10.18
N PRO A 76 16.85 -0.83 10.58
CA PRO A 76 17.95 -1.62 10.02
C PRO A 76 17.69 -3.13 10.12
N LEU A 77 17.90 -3.84 9.01
CA LEU A 77 17.61 -5.27 8.88
C LEU A 77 18.54 -6.17 9.72
N ASP A 78 19.77 -5.69 9.95
CA ASP A 78 20.85 -6.40 10.64
C ASP A 78 20.73 -6.39 12.18
N LYS A 79 19.66 -5.80 12.72
CA LYS A 79 19.42 -5.64 14.16
C LYS A 79 17.96 -5.91 14.52
N PRO A 80 17.66 -6.26 15.79
CA PRO A 80 16.29 -6.27 16.27
C PRO A 80 15.63 -4.90 16.11
N THR A 81 14.41 -4.89 15.57
CA THR A 81 13.63 -3.66 15.39
C THR A 81 13.32 -2.97 16.72
N ARG A 82 13.35 -1.64 16.73
CA ARG A 82 12.98 -0.78 17.86
C ARG A 82 11.60 -0.16 17.67
N ASN A 83 11.29 0.23 16.43
CA ASN A 83 9.98 0.76 16.07
C ASN A 83 8.95 -0.35 16.02
N VAL A 84 7.66 -0.03 16.19
CA VAL A 84 6.58 -1.03 16.12
C VAL A 84 6.47 -1.58 14.69
N PRO A 85 6.47 -2.91 14.47
CA PRO A 85 6.57 -3.98 15.46
C PRO A 85 8.00 -4.16 15.99
N ALA A 86 8.19 -4.09 17.32
CA ALA A 86 9.51 -4.18 17.95
C ALA A 86 9.96 -5.64 18.14
N GLY A 87 11.29 -5.84 18.20
CA GLY A 87 11.90 -7.14 18.46
C GLY A 87 11.84 -8.14 17.30
N ARG A 88 11.65 -7.67 16.06
CA ARG A 88 11.75 -8.52 14.85
C ARG A 88 13.20 -8.58 14.41
N GLY A 89 13.63 -9.71 13.85
CA GLY A 89 15.00 -9.89 13.35
C GLY A 89 16.04 -10.11 14.47
N PRO A 90 17.35 -9.97 14.16
CA PRO A 90 17.89 -9.60 12.85
C PRO A 90 17.57 -10.63 11.77
N PHE A 91 17.55 -10.22 10.51
CA PHE A 91 17.33 -11.11 9.37
C PHE A 91 18.59 -11.17 8.50
N ALA A 92 18.90 -12.35 7.96
CA ALA A 92 20.09 -12.52 7.11
C ALA A 92 19.88 -11.92 5.71
N THR A 93 18.62 -11.88 5.25
CA THR A 93 18.25 -11.32 3.95
C THR A 93 16.98 -10.48 4.04
N TRP A 94 16.84 -9.54 3.10
CA TRP A 94 15.64 -8.71 3.01
C TRP A 94 14.37 -9.55 2.81
N HIS A 95 14.44 -10.63 2.03
CA HIS A 95 13.32 -11.53 1.80
C HIS A 95 12.77 -12.15 3.08
N GLU A 96 13.65 -12.59 3.98
CA GLU A 96 13.25 -13.15 5.29
C GLU A 96 12.49 -12.11 6.11
N GLY A 97 13.03 -10.89 6.20
CA GLY A 97 12.37 -9.77 6.90
C GLY A 97 11.05 -9.36 6.25
N ALA A 98 10.98 -9.32 4.92
CA ALA A 98 9.76 -9.01 4.17
C ALA A 98 8.66 -10.04 4.42
N ILE A 99 8.99 -11.33 4.31
CA ILE A 99 8.04 -12.43 4.56
C ILE A 99 7.58 -12.42 6.01
N ASP A 100 8.48 -12.13 6.96
CA ASP A 100 8.15 -11.97 8.37
C ASP A 100 7.10 -10.87 8.61
N ALA A 101 7.32 -9.68 8.06
CA ALA A 101 6.37 -8.56 8.15
C ALA A 101 5.00 -8.92 7.55
N LEU A 102 4.98 -9.60 6.40
CA LEU A 102 3.74 -10.03 5.73
C LEU A 102 2.98 -11.10 6.53
N ARG A 103 3.70 -12.04 7.17
CA ARG A 103 3.12 -13.03 8.08
C ARG A 103 2.51 -12.37 9.30
N LEU A 104 3.23 -11.43 9.93
CA LEU A 104 2.74 -10.70 11.11
C LEU A 104 1.44 -9.93 10.82
N GLN A 105 1.30 -9.39 9.61
CA GLN A 105 0.09 -8.71 9.16
C GLN A 105 -1.07 -9.67 8.80
N GLY A 106 -0.78 -10.98 8.72
CA GLY A 106 -1.73 -12.01 8.31
C GLY A 106 -2.08 -11.93 6.83
N TYR A 107 -1.13 -11.56 5.97
CA TYR A 107 -1.33 -11.37 4.53
C TYR A 107 -1.00 -12.60 3.68
N VAL A 108 -0.23 -13.53 4.24
CA VAL A 108 0.14 -14.78 3.57
C VAL A 108 -1.09 -15.64 3.29
N GLY A 109 -1.21 -16.13 2.05
CA GLY A 109 -2.31 -16.99 1.61
C GLY A 109 -3.66 -16.29 1.39
N LEU A 110 -3.72 -14.95 1.48
CA LEU A 110 -4.95 -14.22 1.20
C LEU A 110 -5.21 -14.07 -0.31
N SER A 111 -6.48 -13.87 -0.68
CA SER A 111 -6.87 -13.47 -2.04
C SER A 111 -6.66 -11.97 -2.28
N TRP A 112 -6.19 -11.60 -3.48
CA TRP A 112 -5.82 -10.22 -3.88
C TRP A 112 -6.57 -9.71 -5.12
N LEU A 113 -7.70 -10.31 -5.45
CA LEU A 113 -8.46 -10.03 -6.68
C LEU A 113 -9.15 -8.65 -6.71
N ASP A 114 -9.29 -7.98 -5.57
CA ASP A 114 -9.96 -6.68 -5.44
C ASP A 114 -9.00 -5.58 -5.02
N MET A 115 -8.85 -4.56 -5.87
CA MET A 115 -8.02 -3.38 -5.62
C MET A 115 -8.47 -2.59 -4.40
N ALA A 116 -9.78 -2.48 -4.15
CA ALA A 116 -10.24 -1.77 -2.96
C ALA A 116 -9.77 -2.49 -1.70
N THR A 117 -9.91 -3.81 -1.65
CA THR A 117 -9.40 -4.66 -0.56
C THR A 117 -7.88 -4.55 -0.41
N ALA A 118 -7.12 -4.57 -1.50
CA ALA A 118 -5.68 -4.36 -1.46
C ALA A 118 -5.32 -2.98 -0.87
N LEU A 119 -5.97 -1.90 -1.30
CA LEU A 119 -5.74 -0.56 -0.74
C LEU A 119 -6.08 -0.48 0.76
N ARG A 120 -7.13 -1.17 1.22
CA ARG A 120 -7.45 -1.26 2.66
C ARG A 120 -6.38 -2.00 3.45
N ARG A 121 -5.79 -3.06 2.87
CA ARG A 121 -4.66 -3.78 3.48
C ARG A 121 -3.40 -2.91 3.51
N ALA A 122 -3.13 -2.15 2.46
CA ALA A 122 -2.03 -1.19 2.47
C ALA A 122 -2.21 -0.13 3.56
N GLU A 123 -3.42 0.41 3.73
CA GLU A 123 -3.72 1.31 4.85
C GLU A 123 -3.53 0.62 6.20
N ARG A 124 -4.02 -0.61 6.37
CA ARG A 124 -3.87 -1.36 7.63
C ARG A 124 -2.41 -1.62 7.97
N PHE A 125 -1.55 -1.83 6.97
CA PHE A 125 -0.11 -2.03 7.17
C PHE A 125 0.51 -0.86 7.94
N ASN A 126 0.21 0.38 7.52
CA ASN A 126 0.65 1.59 8.21
C ASN A 126 -0.20 1.91 9.47
N GLY A 127 -1.51 1.62 9.44
CA GLY A 127 -2.46 1.86 10.52
C GLY A 127 -3.78 2.49 10.06
N VAL A 128 -4.86 2.16 10.77
CA VAL A 128 -6.26 2.47 10.37
C VAL A 128 -6.82 3.78 10.94
N ALA A 129 -5.98 4.68 11.45
CA ALA A 129 -6.44 5.91 12.12
C ALA A 129 -7.25 6.82 11.20
N TYR A 130 -6.77 7.09 9.99
CA TYR A 130 -7.45 7.95 9.01
C TYR A 130 -8.81 7.40 8.59
N ARG A 131 -8.90 6.08 8.40
CA ARG A 131 -10.17 5.39 8.16
C ARG A 131 -11.21 5.66 9.24
N LYS A 132 -10.83 5.61 10.51
CA LYS A 132 -11.73 5.91 11.65
C LYS A 132 -12.18 7.37 11.65
N MET A 133 -11.36 8.27 11.10
CA MET A 133 -11.69 9.69 10.92
C MET A 133 -12.48 9.98 9.63
N GLY A 134 -12.73 8.98 8.78
CA GLY A 134 -13.34 9.18 7.46
C GLY A 134 -12.47 9.97 6.48
N LEU A 135 -11.15 9.99 6.70
CA LEU A 135 -10.18 10.72 5.88
C LEU A 135 -9.41 9.75 4.96
N PRO A 136 -8.98 10.21 3.77
CA PRO A 136 -8.08 9.44 2.93
C PRO A 136 -6.69 9.39 3.59
N SER A 137 -6.22 8.19 3.95
CA SER A 137 -4.88 8.00 4.48
C SER A 137 -3.81 8.55 3.51
N PRO A 138 -2.92 9.45 3.96
CA PRO A 138 -1.80 9.92 3.15
C PRO A 138 -0.88 8.77 2.70
N TYR A 139 -0.75 7.72 3.51
CA TYR A 139 0.00 6.52 3.16
C TYR A 139 -0.48 5.88 1.83
N VAL A 140 -1.80 5.91 1.62
CA VAL A 140 -2.42 5.33 0.43
C VAL A 140 -2.61 6.36 -0.67
N TRP A 141 -3.10 7.56 -0.34
CA TRP A 141 -3.65 8.49 -1.33
C TRP A 141 -2.77 9.70 -1.65
N ALA A 142 -1.61 9.85 -1.00
CA ALA A 142 -0.71 10.96 -1.32
C ALA A 142 -0.31 10.98 -2.80
N ALA A 143 -0.10 12.19 -3.33
CA ALA A 143 0.15 12.47 -4.74
C ALA A 143 -0.98 12.04 -5.71
N THR A 144 -2.21 11.88 -5.19
CA THR A 144 -3.41 11.70 -6.02
C THR A 144 -4.39 12.86 -5.83
N THR A 145 -5.36 13.00 -6.73
CA THR A 145 -6.48 13.94 -6.59
C THR A 145 -7.41 13.64 -5.40
N ILE A 146 -7.24 12.49 -4.71
CA ILE A 146 -7.99 12.13 -3.51
C ILE A 146 -7.32 12.67 -2.24
N GLN A 147 -6.02 13.01 -2.30
CA GLN A 147 -5.28 13.50 -1.14
C GLN A 147 -5.95 14.72 -0.51
N ARG A 148 -5.92 14.77 0.83
CA ARG A 148 -6.31 15.92 1.63
C ARG A 148 -5.19 16.26 2.62
N PRO A 149 -5.08 17.51 3.08
CA PRO A 149 -4.26 17.85 4.24
C PRO A 149 -4.71 17.08 5.48
N GLY A 150 -3.78 16.81 6.39
CA GLY A 150 -4.01 16.00 7.59
C GLY A 150 -3.06 14.81 7.65
N LYS A 151 -2.05 14.88 8.52
CA LYS A 151 -1.05 13.83 8.69
C LYS A 151 -0.62 13.69 10.15
N TYR A 152 -0.42 12.47 10.62
CA TYR A 152 0.35 12.21 11.83
C TYR A 152 1.84 12.48 11.54
N VAL A 153 2.38 13.56 12.10
CA VAL A 153 3.77 13.98 11.88
C VAL A 153 4.74 13.36 12.89
N ARG A 154 4.18 12.83 13.98
CA ARG A 154 4.84 12.01 15.00
C ARG A 154 3.78 11.11 15.65
N ASP A 155 4.22 10.10 16.38
CA ASP A 155 3.33 9.26 17.19
C ASP A 155 2.33 10.09 17.98
N HIS A 156 1.05 9.81 17.73
CA HIS A 156 -0.11 10.48 18.32
C HIS A 156 -0.24 12.00 18.06
N VAL A 157 0.61 12.60 17.21
CA VAL A 157 0.56 14.04 16.87
C VAL A 157 -0.01 14.22 15.46
N PHE A 158 -1.31 14.51 15.37
CA PHE A 158 -2.00 14.82 14.11
C PHE A 158 -1.94 16.33 13.80
N ASP A 159 -1.38 16.68 12.64
CA ASP A 159 -1.42 18.04 12.09
C ASP A 159 -2.45 18.08 10.94
N PRO A 160 -3.57 18.83 11.09
CA PRO A 160 -4.61 18.93 10.06
C PRO A 160 -4.16 19.68 8.80
N LYS A 161 -3.04 20.40 8.84
CA LYS A 161 -2.50 21.19 7.72
C LYS A 161 -1.34 20.50 7.00
N ALA A 162 -0.71 19.51 7.64
CA ALA A 162 0.40 18.78 7.05
C ALA A 162 -0.02 18.02 5.77
N VAL A 163 0.84 18.06 4.76
CA VAL A 163 0.66 17.35 3.48
C VAL A 163 1.78 16.34 3.35
N ASP A 164 1.43 15.10 2.98
CA ASP A 164 2.43 14.10 2.65
C ASP A 164 2.95 14.30 1.23
N PHE A 165 4.26 14.55 1.11
CA PHE A 165 4.91 14.72 -0.18
C PHE A 165 5.43 13.41 -0.78
N GLN A 166 5.47 12.31 -0.02
CA GLN A 166 5.79 11.01 -0.60
C GLN A 166 4.67 10.53 -1.53
N LEU A 167 4.99 9.65 -2.47
CA LEU A 167 3.99 9.02 -3.33
C LEU A 167 3.14 8.02 -2.52
N GLY A 168 1.82 8.11 -2.63
CA GLY A 168 0.92 7.14 -2.00
C GLY A 168 0.89 5.82 -2.76
N VAL A 169 0.52 4.74 -2.07
CA VAL A 169 0.33 3.40 -2.66
C VAL A 169 -0.58 3.44 -3.90
N ALA A 170 -1.69 4.20 -3.84
CA ALA A 170 -2.60 4.35 -4.98
C ALA A 170 -1.94 5.08 -6.16
N ALA A 171 -1.11 6.10 -5.92
CA ALA A 171 -0.40 6.81 -6.98
C ALA A 171 0.58 5.88 -7.71
N ILE A 172 1.29 5.04 -6.94
CA ILE A 172 2.21 4.03 -7.47
C ILE A 172 1.44 3.01 -8.31
N TRP A 173 0.37 2.43 -7.78
CA TRP A 173 -0.39 1.39 -8.47
C TRP A 173 -1.10 1.87 -9.74
N LYS A 174 -1.40 3.17 -9.87
CA LYS A 174 -1.91 3.73 -11.13
C LYS A 174 -0.92 3.60 -12.30
N TYR A 175 0.37 3.42 -12.01
CA TYR A 175 1.43 3.26 -13.00
C TYR A 175 2.15 1.90 -12.94
N LEU A 176 2.08 1.19 -11.81
CA LEU A 176 2.74 -0.11 -11.61
C LEU A 176 1.87 -1.30 -12.01
N ALA A 177 0.56 -1.22 -11.76
CA ALA A 177 -0.29 -2.39 -11.86
C ALA A 177 -0.52 -2.75 -13.35
N PRO A 178 -0.33 -4.01 -13.76
CA PRO A 178 -0.99 -4.50 -14.96
C PRO A 178 -2.51 -4.37 -14.75
N PRO A 179 -3.32 -4.26 -15.82
CA PRO A 179 -4.77 -4.18 -15.68
C PRO A 179 -5.31 -5.45 -15.02
N ILE A 180 -5.54 -5.41 -13.70
CA ILE A 180 -6.36 -6.41 -13.02
C ILE A 180 -7.79 -6.12 -13.50
N PRO A 181 -8.44 -7.05 -14.22
CA PRO A 181 -9.79 -6.81 -14.71
C PRO A 181 -10.69 -6.54 -13.51
N VAL A 182 -11.34 -5.38 -13.52
CA VAL A 182 -12.46 -5.12 -12.62
C VAL A 182 -13.53 -6.13 -13.02
N ILE A 183 -13.66 -7.22 -12.27
CA ILE A 183 -14.76 -8.17 -12.48
C ILE A 183 -16.03 -7.39 -12.14
N ALA A 184 -16.75 -6.97 -13.18
CA ALA A 184 -18.08 -6.42 -13.02
C ALA A 184 -18.96 -7.47 -12.32
N PRO A 185 -19.86 -7.09 -11.41
CA PRO A 185 -20.77 -8.04 -10.79
C PRO A 185 -21.52 -8.80 -11.88
N ASN A 186 -21.54 -10.12 -11.77
CA ASN A 186 -22.20 -11.03 -12.70
C ASN A 186 -23.62 -10.51 -12.95
N LYS A 187 -23.97 -10.19 -14.21
CA LYS A 187 -25.37 -10.00 -14.57
C LYS A 187 -26.06 -11.33 -14.27
N ALA A 188 -26.96 -11.33 -13.31
CA ALA A 188 -27.83 -12.47 -13.05
C ALA A 188 -28.43 -12.91 -14.40
N LYS A 189 -28.23 -14.17 -14.78
CA LYS A 189 -28.92 -14.74 -15.93
C LYS A 189 -30.41 -14.64 -15.63
N GLY A 190 -31.10 -13.73 -16.31
CA GLY A 190 -32.54 -13.75 -16.36
C GLY A 190 -32.96 -15.11 -16.89
N LYS A 191 -33.76 -15.83 -16.10
CA LYS A 191 -34.53 -16.97 -16.59
C LYS A 191 -35.41 -16.44 -17.74
N ALA A 192 -35.17 -16.93 -18.95
CA ALA A 192 -36.17 -16.85 -20.00
C ALA A 192 -37.34 -17.78 -19.62
N ALA A 193 -38.54 -17.33 -19.97
CA ALA A 193 -39.83 -17.97 -19.74
C ALA A 193 -39.91 -19.39 -20.32
#